data_AF-A0AAX0S0Y7-F1
#
_entry.id   AF-A0AAX0S0Y7-F1
#
_cell.length_a   1.000
_cell.length_b   1.000
_cell.length_c   1.000
_cell.angle_alpha   90.00
_cell.angle_beta   90.00
_cell.angle_gamma   90.00
#
_symmetry.space_group_name_H-M   'P 1'
#
loop_
_entity.id
_entity.type
_entity.pdbx_description
1 polymer ?
#
loop_
_entity_poly.entity_id
_entity_poly.type
_entity_poly.pdbx_seq_one_letter_code
_entity_poly.pdbx_strand_id
1 'polypeptide(L)'
;MELKDVKNITFPKPSLEEWKEATEVSLKGKSVEKLKTYTYEGITLNPLYTEKEDSSAKTAELPGFFPFTRGITPTGYYEQPWLVVQPVSGITADEANEKMQAAFKRGQNVVAYPARLLAEGARIEKLFNNIPLKELPVFIDLKGKQKEFFPQIKAVADLQKAQLKGVLAEDPIAEWLIGGQLPEDTDQYFAEWIKTVQDYQKVGPNLKTVLVNTAVFHNGGANAVQEIAYGLAVAIQYILEGQKQGLSISEITEKIVFSFAVDSNYFMSIAKLRAARRLWAGLAEAFDTAPHHFKMAIHAVTSELTETLYDQHVNILRTTNQAFAAAIGGIQYLQIHPFNHAFGESDDFSERIARNTHLILKEETNITTVVDPAGGSWYVEQLTDELAEKAWMKFLEIDTAGGIFEAIKHGSLQADLVEVYQGRIQNAALRKESIIGTNVYPNPADKIKTPTQEKQVSYMVVEKPVEITPITLERISVQFEQLRLRSETFKQSSGEAPRIGLINLKELKSYKPRADFVKGLVAAGGIETVESSGCQSIQDAVDYVASTNLPIYCVCGSDNDYSELAKTTIKEIKKQFPEINLYIAGKQTEELEISLSEAGVKEFIHVKTNAVAILIELLQALGVN
;
A
#
# COMPACT_ATOMS: atom_id res chain seq x y z
N MET A 1 -6.55 51.32 17.10
CA MET A 1 -5.58 50.74 16.16
C MET A 1 -6.25 50.74 14.81
N GLU A 2 -5.78 51.56 13.87
CA GLU A 2 -6.38 51.64 12.53
C GLU A 2 -5.88 50.48 11.65
N LEU A 3 -6.64 50.08 10.62
CA LEU A 3 -6.27 48.99 9.70
C LEU A 3 -4.89 49.22 9.04
N LYS A 4 -4.50 50.49 8.88
CA LYS A 4 -3.20 50.92 8.36
C LYS A 4 -2.05 50.59 9.32
N ASP A 5 -2.30 50.67 10.63
CA ASP A 5 -1.32 50.36 11.67
C ASP A 5 -1.06 48.86 11.75
N VAL A 6 -2.10 48.03 11.60
CA VAL A 6 -2.00 46.56 11.61
C VAL A 6 -1.23 46.03 10.38
N LYS A 7 -1.42 46.65 9.21
CA LYS A 7 -0.71 46.27 7.97
C LYS A 7 0.80 46.52 8.02
N ASN A 8 1.27 47.40 8.91
CA ASN A 8 2.68 47.76 9.04
C ASN A 8 3.36 47.04 10.22
N ILE A 9 2.67 46.15 10.94
CA ILE A 9 3.29 45.35 11.99
C ILE A 9 4.14 44.26 11.32
N THR A 10 5.46 44.38 11.45
CA THR A 10 6.40 43.33 11.06
C THR A 10 7.00 42.69 12.30
N PHE A 11 6.92 41.38 12.41
CA PHE A 11 7.64 40.61 13.42
C PHE A 11 9.04 40.27 12.89
N PRO A 12 10.07 40.19 13.75
CA PRO A 12 11.36 39.65 13.34
C PRO A 12 11.17 38.22 12.81
N LYS A 13 11.85 37.88 11.70
CA LYS A 13 11.81 36.52 11.17
C LYS A 13 12.58 35.60 12.14
N PRO A 14 11.95 34.59 12.73
CA PRO A 14 12.65 33.66 13.60
C PRO A 14 13.68 32.88 12.78
N SER A 15 14.83 32.63 13.39
CA SER A 15 15.90 31.80 12.85
C SER A 15 15.64 30.32 13.10
N LEU A 16 16.36 29.46 12.37
CA LEU A 16 16.29 28.00 12.56
C LEU A 16 16.77 27.58 13.96
N GLU A 17 17.74 28.31 14.54
CA GLU A 17 18.22 28.05 15.90
C GLU A 17 17.17 28.41 16.95
N GLU A 18 16.50 29.56 16.83
CA GLU A 18 15.40 29.92 17.73
C GLU A 18 14.25 28.91 17.66
N TRP A 19 13.94 28.40 16.47
CA TRP A 19 12.97 27.31 16.31
C TRP A 19 13.42 26.02 17.00
N LYS A 20 14.71 25.66 16.86
CA LYS A 20 15.29 24.46 17.47
C LYS A 20 15.23 24.55 18.99
N GLU A 21 15.64 25.67 19.57
CA GLU A 21 15.56 25.93 21.01
C GLU A 21 14.11 25.80 21.53
N ALA A 22 13.15 26.45 20.86
CA ALA A 22 11.74 26.36 21.22
C ALA A 22 11.18 24.92 21.12
N THR A 23 11.66 24.16 20.15
CA THR A 23 11.29 22.75 19.96
C THR A 23 11.85 21.88 21.07
N GLU A 24 13.13 22.04 21.44
CA GLU A 24 13.75 21.26 22.53
C GLU A 24 13.12 21.56 23.89
N VAL A 25 12.73 22.82 24.13
CA VAL A 25 11.93 23.19 25.31
C VAL A 25 10.59 22.43 25.31
N SER A 26 9.88 22.40 24.18
CA SER A 26 8.61 21.68 24.04
C SER A 26 8.77 20.16 24.22
N LEU A 27 9.94 19.63 23.86
CA LEU A 27 10.31 18.22 24.06
C LEU A 27 10.85 17.90 25.46
N LYS A 28 10.75 18.85 26.41
CA LYS A 28 11.25 18.72 27.80
C LYS A 28 12.76 18.43 27.84
N GLY A 29 13.53 19.14 26.99
CA GLY A 29 14.99 19.03 26.90
C GLY A 29 15.50 17.86 26.06
N LYS A 30 14.63 17.13 25.36
CA LYS A 30 15.07 16.13 24.37
C LYS A 30 15.43 16.82 23.05
N SER A 31 16.50 16.37 22.41
CA SER A 31 16.96 16.92 21.13
C SER A 31 15.93 16.73 20.01
N VAL A 32 15.88 17.72 19.10
CA VAL A 32 15.09 17.69 17.85
C VAL A 32 15.42 16.49 16.96
N GLU A 33 16.63 15.93 17.07
CA GLU A 33 17.04 14.72 16.34
C GLU A 33 16.10 13.53 16.58
N LYS A 34 15.39 13.47 17.72
CA LYS A 34 14.40 12.42 18.00
C LYS A 34 13.11 12.52 17.18
N LEU A 35 12.89 13.62 16.47
CA LEU A 35 11.73 13.84 15.60
C LEU A 35 11.98 13.38 14.16
N LYS A 36 13.21 12.99 13.83
CA LYS A 36 13.52 12.42 12.51
C LYS A 36 12.78 11.10 12.32
N THR A 37 12.24 10.91 11.12
CA THR A 37 11.56 9.67 10.74
C THR A 37 12.42 8.94 9.71
N TYR A 38 12.72 7.67 9.97
CA TYR A 38 13.49 6.82 9.06
C TYR A 38 12.53 5.98 8.22
N THR A 39 12.67 6.06 6.90
CA THR A 39 11.80 5.40 5.93
C THR A 39 12.41 4.11 5.39
N TYR A 40 11.60 3.27 4.75
CA TYR A 40 12.07 2.03 4.11
C TYR A 40 12.94 2.29 2.88
N GLU A 41 12.79 3.46 2.26
CA GLU A 41 13.58 3.98 1.14
C GLU A 41 15.00 4.36 1.54
N GLY A 42 15.35 4.27 2.84
CA GLY A 42 16.62 4.76 3.35
C GLY A 42 16.74 6.29 3.29
N ILE A 43 15.60 6.99 3.33
CA ILE A 43 15.51 8.45 3.41
C ILE A 43 15.19 8.85 4.87
N THR A 44 15.87 9.87 5.37
CA THR A 44 15.61 10.44 6.71
C THR A 44 14.76 11.69 6.57
N LEU A 45 13.52 11.62 7.04
CA LEU A 45 12.62 12.77 7.02
C LEU A 45 12.91 13.70 8.19
N ASN A 46 13.19 14.97 7.87
CA ASN A 46 13.38 16.01 8.86
C ASN A 46 12.04 16.56 9.35
N PRO A 47 11.94 17.01 10.61
CA PRO A 47 10.71 17.61 11.14
C PRO A 47 10.36 18.98 10.52
N LEU A 48 11.33 19.63 9.85
CA LEU A 48 11.16 20.90 9.17
C LEU A 48 12.07 20.94 7.94
N TYR A 49 11.55 21.46 6.83
CA TYR A 49 12.26 21.68 5.57
C TYR A 49 12.18 23.17 5.20
N THR A 50 13.29 23.76 4.76
CA THR A 50 13.41 25.20 4.48
C THR A 50 14.03 25.49 3.10
N GLU A 51 14.29 26.78 2.82
CA GLU A 51 14.99 27.21 1.62
C GLU A 51 16.51 26.93 1.64
N LYS A 52 17.06 26.58 2.81
CA LYS A 52 18.50 26.38 2.98
C LYS A 52 18.98 25.05 2.40
N GLU A 53 18.10 24.07 2.33
CA GLU A 53 18.36 22.76 1.74
C GLU A 53 18.64 22.89 0.24
N ASP A 54 19.65 22.17 -0.24
CA ASP A 54 19.94 22.09 -1.66
C ASP A 54 18.92 21.17 -2.31
N SER A 55 18.02 21.72 -3.10
CA SER A 55 16.94 20.97 -3.75
C SER A 55 16.51 21.64 -5.04
N SER A 56 15.90 20.85 -5.92
CA SER A 56 15.31 21.31 -7.19
C SER A 56 14.16 22.30 -6.99
N ALA A 57 13.71 22.54 -5.76
CA ALA A 57 12.79 23.64 -5.42
C ALA A 57 13.30 25.02 -5.88
N LYS A 58 14.62 25.18 -6.03
CA LYS A 58 15.26 26.41 -6.52
C LYS A 58 15.28 26.53 -8.04
N THR A 59 14.95 25.45 -8.76
CA THR A 59 14.97 25.37 -10.22
C THR A 59 13.58 25.60 -10.78
N ALA A 60 13.46 26.47 -11.78
CA ALA A 60 12.20 26.71 -12.46
C ALA A 60 11.94 25.60 -13.49
N GLU A 61 11.23 24.54 -13.09
CA GLU A 61 10.65 23.55 -14.01
C GLU A 61 9.20 23.90 -14.37
N LEU A 62 8.81 23.67 -15.62
CA LEU A 62 7.46 23.90 -16.13
C LEU A 62 6.79 22.56 -16.52
N PRO A 63 5.48 22.40 -16.23
CA PRO A 63 4.75 21.22 -16.68
C PRO A 63 4.71 21.15 -18.21
N GLY A 64 4.75 19.92 -18.76
CA GLY A 64 4.75 19.69 -20.21
C GLY A 64 6.09 19.90 -20.91
N PHE A 65 7.14 20.26 -20.17
CA PHE A 65 8.50 20.40 -20.66
C PHE A 65 9.45 19.47 -19.89
N PHE A 66 10.56 19.10 -20.52
CA PHE A 66 11.60 18.29 -19.88
C PHE A 66 12.06 18.94 -18.56
N PRO A 67 12.21 18.18 -17.45
CA PRO A 67 12.15 16.71 -17.34
C PRO A 67 10.77 16.14 -16.96
N PHE A 68 9.69 16.89 -17.17
CA PHE A 68 8.29 16.49 -16.92
C PHE A 68 7.96 16.13 -15.45
N THR A 69 8.81 16.50 -14.48
CA THR A 69 8.57 16.28 -13.05
C THR A 69 7.18 16.79 -12.64
N ARG A 70 6.83 18.00 -13.10
CA ARG A 70 5.56 18.69 -12.83
C ARG A 70 4.38 18.22 -13.68
N GLY A 71 4.56 17.22 -14.53
CA GLY A 71 3.53 16.65 -15.40
C GLY A 71 3.90 16.67 -16.89
N ILE A 72 3.27 15.80 -17.67
CA ILE A 72 3.60 15.57 -19.10
C ILE A 72 2.86 16.50 -20.07
N THR A 73 1.88 17.28 -19.58
CA THR A 73 1.12 18.29 -20.34
C THR A 73 1.26 19.67 -19.70
N PRO A 74 1.32 20.77 -20.48
CA PRO A 74 1.45 22.12 -19.92
C PRO A 74 0.26 22.57 -19.07
N THR A 75 -0.93 22.12 -19.42
CA THR A 75 -2.21 22.51 -18.78
C THR A 75 -2.65 21.53 -17.69
N GLY A 76 -1.96 20.40 -17.53
CA GLY A 76 -2.33 19.36 -16.56
C GLY A 76 -3.81 18.99 -16.63
N TYR A 77 -4.48 18.97 -15.48
CA TYR A 77 -5.90 18.62 -15.38
C TYR A 77 -6.87 19.71 -15.79
N TYR A 78 -6.41 20.93 -16.05
CA TYR A 78 -7.29 22.02 -16.45
C TYR A 78 -8.00 21.73 -17.77
N GLU A 79 -7.29 21.14 -18.74
CA GLU A 79 -7.88 20.67 -20.00
C GLU A 79 -8.38 19.22 -19.93
N GLN A 80 -7.56 18.34 -19.36
CA GLN A 80 -7.83 16.90 -19.36
C GLN A 80 -7.57 16.32 -17.96
N PRO A 81 -8.60 16.26 -17.10
CA PRO A 81 -8.53 15.50 -15.86
C PRO A 81 -8.18 14.03 -16.13
N TRP A 82 -7.65 13.36 -15.12
CA TRP A 82 -7.34 11.93 -15.23
C TRP A 82 -8.57 11.10 -15.63
N LEU A 83 -8.32 9.99 -16.29
CA LEU A 83 -9.33 9.03 -16.68
C LEU A 83 -9.72 8.12 -15.50
N VAL A 84 -11.02 7.88 -15.34
CA VAL A 84 -11.61 7.04 -14.30
C VAL A 84 -11.61 5.60 -14.81
N VAL A 85 -10.65 4.82 -14.31
CA VAL A 85 -10.50 3.39 -14.64
C VAL A 85 -11.04 2.58 -13.48
N GLN A 86 -12.34 2.30 -13.53
CA GLN A 86 -12.98 1.37 -12.60
C GLN A 86 -13.37 0.11 -13.36
N PRO A 87 -12.59 -0.99 -13.25
CA PRO A 87 -12.97 -2.26 -13.85
C PRO A 87 -14.34 -2.72 -13.35
N VAL A 88 -15.22 -3.08 -14.28
CA VAL A 88 -16.56 -3.58 -13.94
C VAL A 88 -16.62 -5.08 -14.15
N SER A 89 -17.00 -5.81 -13.11
CA SER A 89 -17.16 -7.26 -13.13
C SER A 89 -18.61 -7.68 -13.41
N GLY A 90 -18.80 -8.92 -13.86
CA GLY A 90 -20.11 -9.57 -14.01
C GLY A 90 -19.94 -11.07 -14.14
N ILE A 91 -20.99 -11.84 -13.87
CA ILE A 91 -20.96 -13.31 -14.07
C ILE A 91 -20.94 -13.63 -15.56
N THR A 92 -21.55 -12.77 -16.38
CA THR A 92 -21.61 -12.92 -17.83
C THR A 92 -21.14 -11.66 -18.55
N ALA A 93 -20.76 -11.80 -19.82
CA ALA A 93 -20.39 -10.67 -20.67
C ALA A 93 -21.51 -9.63 -20.81
N ASP A 94 -22.77 -10.07 -20.88
CA ASP A 94 -23.93 -9.18 -20.99
C ASP A 94 -24.15 -8.38 -19.71
N GLU A 95 -24.06 -9.05 -18.54
CA GLU A 95 -24.16 -8.38 -17.24
C GLU A 95 -23.04 -7.34 -17.04
N ALA A 96 -21.80 -7.70 -17.36
CA ALA A 96 -20.67 -6.77 -17.27
C ALA A 96 -20.85 -5.57 -18.21
N ASN A 97 -21.38 -5.79 -19.43
CA ASN A 97 -21.69 -4.72 -20.37
C ASN A 97 -22.79 -3.78 -19.84
N GLU A 98 -23.87 -4.32 -19.29
CA GLU A 98 -24.96 -3.53 -18.70
C GLU A 98 -24.44 -2.65 -17.54
N LYS A 99 -23.62 -3.24 -16.66
CA LYS A 99 -22.98 -2.52 -15.55
C LYS A 99 -22.03 -1.43 -16.06
N MET A 100 -21.24 -1.70 -17.11
CA MET A 100 -20.36 -0.70 -17.73
C MET A 100 -21.16 0.47 -18.32
N GLN A 101 -22.25 0.19 -19.04
CA GLN A 101 -23.16 1.24 -19.54
C GLN A 101 -23.78 2.06 -18.40
N ALA A 102 -24.13 1.43 -17.28
CA ALA A 102 -24.61 2.13 -16.09
C ALA A 102 -23.51 2.99 -15.43
N ALA A 103 -22.26 2.52 -15.43
CA ALA A 103 -21.11 3.24 -14.89
C ALA A 103 -20.80 4.52 -15.68
N PHE A 104 -20.93 4.52 -17.01
CA PHE A 104 -20.77 5.73 -17.84
C PHE A 104 -21.75 6.84 -17.46
N LYS A 105 -23.00 6.48 -17.13
CA LYS A 105 -24.01 7.44 -16.65
C LYS A 105 -23.70 8.01 -15.26
N ARG A 106 -22.68 7.47 -14.58
CA ARG A 106 -22.30 7.77 -13.19
C ARG A 106 -20.84 8.20 -13.06
N GLY A 107 -20.22 8.69 -14.13
CA GLY A 107 -18.90 9.33 -14.08
C GLY A 107 -17.71 8.46 -14.52
N GLN A 108 -17.91 7.19 -14.87
CA GLN A 108 -16.90 6.42 -15.62
C GLN A 108 -16.68 7.10 -16.97
N ASN A 109 -15.43 7.17 -17.44
CA ASN A 109 -15.11 7.69 -18.77
C ASN A 109 -14.12 6.83 -19.56
N VAL A 110 -13.89 5.60 -19.09
CA VAL A 110 -13.06 4.58 -19.74
C VAL A 110 -13.80 3.24 -19.75
N VAL A 111 -13.69 2.50 -20.84
CA VAL A 111 -14.12 1.10 -20.86
C VAL A 111 -13.06 0.26 -20.15
N ALA A 112 -13.39 -0.30 -18.99
CA ALA A 112 -12.47 -1.09 -18.17
C ALA A 112 -13.13 -2.39 -17.71
N TYR A 113 -12.51 -3.53 -18.05
CA TYR A 113 -12.97 -4.85 -17.63
C TYR A 113 -11.81 -5.61 -16.98
N PRO A 114 -12.08 -6.44 -15.96
CA PRO A 114 -11.04 -7.28 -15.38
C PRO A 114 -10.62 -8.37 -16.37
N ALA A 115 -9.32 -8.69 -16.40
CA ALA A 115 -8.77 -9.76 -17.23
C ALA A 115 -9.45 -11.12 -16.97
N ARG A 116 -9.85 -11.38 -15.72
CA ARG A 116 -10.56 -12.61 -15.31
C ARG A 116 -11.75 -12.90 -16.20
N LEU A 117 -12.59 -11.89 -16.45
CA LEU A 117 -13.80 -12.04 -17.24
C LEU A 117 -13.46 -12.45 -18.68
N LEU A 118 -12.38 -11.91 -19.23
CA LEU A 118 -11.87 -12.29 -20.55
C LEU A 118 -11.29 -13.72 -20.54
N ALA A 119 -10.52 -14.08 -19.51
CA ALA A 119 -9.89 -15.38 -19.34
C ALA A 119 -10.91 -16.52 -19.13
N GLU A 120 -12.05 -16.22 -18.50
CA GLU A 120 -13.17 -17.16 -18.31
C GLU A 120 -14.06 -17.30 -19.55
N GLY A 121 -13.63 -16.76 -20.70
CA GLY A 121 -14.29 -16.99 -21.99
C GLY A 121 -15.44 -16.03 -22.31
N ALA A 122 -15.51 -14.87 -21.64
CA ALA A 122 -16.49 -13.85 -22.00
C ALA A 122 -16.30 -13.41 -23.46
N ARG A 123 -17.40 -13.38 -24.21
CA ARG A 123 -17.38 -12.93 -25.61
C ARG A 123 -17.17 -11.43 -25.67
N ILE A 124 -16.02 -11.00 -26.19
CA ILE A 124 -15.63 -9.59 -26.33
C ILE A 124 -16.70 -8.77 -27.08
N GLU A 125 -17.29 -9.32 -28.14
CA GLU A 125 -18.37 -8.69 -28.91
C GLU A 125 -19.54 -8.21 -28.03
N LYS A 126 -19.90 -8.99 -27.01
CA LYS A 126 -20.97 -8.66 -26.05
C LYS A 126 -20.53 -7.58 -25.07
N LEU A 127 -19.29 -7.64 -24.60
CA LEU A 127 -18.72 -6.64 -23.70
C LEU A 127 -18.70 -5.23 -24.28
N PHE A 128 -18.53 -5.12 -25.59
CA PHE A 128 -18.46 -3.84 -26.28
C PHE A 128 -19.76 -3.47 -27.01
N ASN A 129 -20.81 -4.28 -26.86
CA ASN A 129 -22.10 -3.99 -27.48
C ASN A 129 -22.67 -2.66 -26.98
N ASN A 130 -23.16 -1.83 -27.89
CA ASN A 130 -23.69 -0.48 -27.61
C ASN A 130 -22.76 0.47 -26.84
N ILE A 131 -21.45 0.20 -26.81
CA ILE A 131 -20.44 1.12 -26.27
C ILE A 131 -19.80 1.91 -27.42
N PRO A 132 -19.83 3.26 -27.43
CA PRO A 132 -19.32 4.08 -28.52
C PRO A 132 -17.77 4.19 -28.51
N LEU A 133 -17.08 3.20 -29.06
CA LEU A 133 -15.61 3.11 -29.03
C LEU A 133 -14.87 4.16 -29.87
N LYS A 134 -15.58 4.97 -30.65
CA LYS A 134 -15.00 6.14 -31.33
C LYS A 134 -14.70 7.29 -30.38
N GLU A 135 -15.49 7.38 -29.31
CA GLU A 135 -15.49 8.51 -28.36
C GLU A 135 -14.79 8.12 -27.05
N LEU A 136 -14.93 6.86 -26.64
CA LEU A 136 -14.43 6.38 -25.36
C LEU A 136 -13.09 5.65 -25.48
N PRO A 137 -12.11 5.96 -24.61
CA PRO A 137 -10.91 5.16 -24.49
C PRO A 137 -11.20 3.83 -23.78
N VAL A 138 -10.31 2.86 -24.01
CA VAL A 138 -10.27 1.58 -23.30
C VAL A 138 -9.11 1.57 -22.30
N PHE A 139 -9.23 0.84 -21.20
CA PHE A 139 -8.11 0.47 -20.34
C PHE A 139 -8.32 -0.95 -19.85
N ILE A 140 -7.57 -1.89 -20.42
CA ILE A 140 -7.60 -3.30 -20.05
C ILE A 140 -6.17 -3.80 -19.95
N ASP A 141 -5.80 -4.25 -18.76
CA ASP A 141 -4.64 -5.13 -18.54
C ASP A 141 -5.04 -6.54 -18.97
N LEU A 142 -4.40 -7.05 -20.02
CA LEU A 142 -4.75 -8.32 -20.67
C LEU A 142 -4.07 -9.52 -19.98
N LYS A 143 -3.19 -9.30 -18.99
CA LYS A 143 -2.60 -10.34 -18.13
C LYS A 143 -2.13 -11.61 -18.85
N GLY A 144 -1.38 -11.44 -19.93
CA GLY A 144 -0.79 -12.53 -20.70
C GLY A 144 -1.67 -13.12 -21.81
N LYS A 145 -2.76 -12.43 -22.16
CA LYS A 145 -3.72 -12.85 -23.21
C LYS A 145 -3.78 -11.89 -24.40
N GLN A 146 -2.85 -10.95 -24.53
CA GLN A 146 -2.88 -9.93 -25.57
C GLN A 146 -2.93 -10.52 -26.99
N LYS A 147 -2.14 -11.56 -27.26
CA LYS A 147 -2.15 -12.30 -28.56
C LYS A 147 -3.49 -13.00 -28.82
N GLU A 148 -4.06 -13.65 -27.80
CA GLU A 148 -5.32 -14.40 -27.91
C GLU A 148 -6.53 -13.48 -28.17
N PHE A 149 -6.53 -12.29 -27.57
CA PHE A 149 -7.65 -11.34 -27.70
C PHE A 149 -7.59 -10.44 -28.93
N PHE A 150 -6.43 -10.34 -29.59
CA PHE A 150 -6.24 -9.46 -30.74
C PHE A 150 -7.30 -9.62 -31.84
N PRO A 151 -7.63 -10.84 -32.33
CA PRO A 151 -8.61 -11.01 -33.40
C PRO A 151 -10.00 -10.49 -33.02
N GLN A 152 -10.42 -10.71 -31.77
CA GLN A 152 -11.72 -10.30 -31.28
C GLN A 152 -11.81 -8.78 -31.09
N ILE A 153 -10.75 -8.16 -30.54
CA ILE A 153 -10.66 -6.70 -30.40
C ILE A 153 -10.67 -6.03 -31.78
N LYS A 154 -9.88 -6.57 -32.73
CA LYS A 154 -9.87 -6.06 -34.10
C LYS A 154 -11.25 -6.16 -34.75
N ALA A 155 -11.95 -7.28 -34.60
CA ALA A 155 -13.29 -7.45 -35.14
C ALA A 155 -14.27 -6.40 -34.58
N VAL A 156 -14.24 -6.14 -33.27
CA VAL A 156 -15.06 -5.08 -32.65
C VAL A 156 -14.71 -3.70 -33.18
N ALA A 157 -13.42 -3.37 -33.30
CA ALA A 157 -12.97 -2.08 -33.83
C ALA A 157 -13.41 -1.88 -35.30
N ASP A 158 -13.26 -2.91 -36.14
CA ASP A 158 -13.68 -2.89 -37.54
C ASP A 158 -15.21 -2.72 -37.67
N LEU A 159 -15.99 -3.48 -36.88
CA LEU A 159 -17.46 -3.41 -36.86
C LEU A 159 -17.95 -2.01 -36.51
N GLN A 160 -17.31 -1.36 -35.52
CA GLN A 160 -17.65 0.00 -35.14
C GLN A 160 -16.98 1.07 -36.00
N LYS A 161 -16.06 0.70 -36.91
CA LYS A 161 -15.19 1.61 -37.67
C LYS A 161 -14.46 2.60 -36.75
N ALA A 162 -13.96 2.11 -35.62
CA ALA A 162 -13.32 2.90 -34.58
C ALA A 162 -11.80 2.69 -34.59
N GLN A 163 -11.05 3.79 -34.45
CA GLN A 163 -9.63 3.71 -34.07
C GLN A 163 -9.56 3.77 -32.55
N LEU A 164 -9.24 2.65 -31.92
CA LEU A 164 -9.24 2.58 -30.46
C LEU A 164 -8.12 3.45 -29.88
N LYS A 165 -8.35 3.96 -28.66
CA LYS A 165 -7.41 4.80 -27.89
C LYS A 165 -7.38 4.32 -26.44
N GLY A 166 -6.31 4.63 -25.73
CA GLY A 166 -6.12 4.21 -24.33
C GLY A 166 -5.16 3.03 -24.24
N VAL A 167 -5.47 2.04 -23.41
CA VAL A 167 -4.58 0.94 -23.02
C VAL A 167 -5.22 -0.42 -23.31
N LEU A 168 -4.54 -1.23 -24.12
CA LEU A 168 -4.81 -2.65 -24.35
C LEU A 168 -3.46 -3.36 -24.30
N ALA A 169 -2.98 -3.59 -23.09
CA ALA A 169 -1.59 -3.91 -22.84
C ALA A 169 -1.45 -5.07 -21.85
N GLU A 170 -0.26 -5.63 -21.77
CA GLU A 170 0.14 -6.58 -20.74
C GLU A 170 1.61 -6.37 -20.38
N ASP A 171 2.03 -6.94 -19.26
CA ASP A 171 3.41 -6.95 -18.79
C ASP A 171 3.88 -8.41 -18.66
N PRO A 172 4.54 -8.99 -19.68
CA PRO A 172 4.96 -10.38 -19.63
C PRO A 172 5.88 -10.72 -18.46
N ILE A 173 6.82 -9.83 -18.10
CA ILE A 173 7.75 -10.06 -17.00
C ILE A 173 7.01 -10.10 -15.66
N ALA A 174 6.04 -9.20 -15.45
CA ALA A 174 5.20 -9.25 -14.26
C ALA A 174 4.39 -10.57 -14.19
N GLU A 175 3.79 -11.00 -15.30
CA GLU A 175 3.02 -12.26 -15.36
C GLU A 175 3.90 -13.50 -15.09
N TRP A 176 5.15 -13.51 -15.56
CA TRP A 176 6.14 -14.57 -15.25
C TRP A 176 6.53 -14.59 -13.78
N LEU A 177 6.73 -13.42 -13.17
CA LEU A 177 7.06 -13.29 -11.76
C LEU A 177 5.91 -13.70 -10.85
N ILE A 178 4.67 -13.42 -11.23
CA ILE A 178 3.48 -13.90 -10.51
C ILE A 178 3.36 -15.43 -10.66
N GLY A 179 3.54 -15.94 -11.88
CA GLY A 179 3.43 -17.37 -12.19
C GLY A 179 4.59 -18.22 -11.68
N GLY A 180 5.73 -17.62 -11.35
CA GLY A 180 6.96 -18.34 -11.01
C GLY A 180 7.60 -19.04 -12.21
N GLN A 181 7.28 -18.62 -13.44
CA GLN A 181 7.63 -19.34 -14.66
C GLN A 181 8.11 -18.40 -15.75
N LEU A 182 9.34 -18.63 -16.24
CA LEU A 182 9.95 -17.91 -17.35
C LEU A 182 9.97 -18.82 -18.60
N PRO A 183 9.73 -18.32 -19.83
CA PRO A 183 9.97 -19.10 -21.03
C PRO A 183 11.45 -19.50 -21.14
N GLU A 184 11.73 -20.74 -21.56
CA GLU A 184 13.10 -21.19 -21.86
C GLU A 184 13.75 -20.33 -22.96
N ASP A 185 12.99 -19.98 -24.00
CA ASP A 185 13.41 -19.10 -25.10
C ASP A 185 12.69 -17.75 -25.00
N THR A 186 13.25 -16.84 -24.20
CA THR A 186 12.72 -15.49 -24.03
C THR A 186 12.82 -14.66 -25.31
N ASP A 187 13.87 -14.86 -26.12
CA ASP A 187 14.08 -14.12 -27.36
C ASP A 187 12.96 -14.44 -28.37
N GLN A 188 12.61 -15.72 -28.53
CA GLN A 188 11.48 -16.13 -29.36
C GLN A 188 10.17 -15.54 -28.83
N TYR A 189 9.92 -15.61 -27.52
CA TYR A 189 8.71 -15.05 -26.92
C TYR A 189 8.57 -13.56 -27.26
N PHE A 190 9.61 -12.76 -27.05
CA PHE A 190 9.56 -11.32 -27.33
C PHE A 190 9.43 -11.01 -28.81
N ALA A 191 10.04 -11.81 -29.70
CA ALA A 191 9.83 -11.65 -31.13
C ALA A 191 8.34 -11.77 -31.52
N GLU A 192 7.64 -12.75 -30.95
CA GLU A 192 6.20 -12.93 -31.18
C GLU A 192 5.34 -11.87 -30.51
N TRP A 193 5.70 -11.48 -29.28
CA TRP A 193 4.98 -10.47 -28.52
C TRP A 193 5.10 -9.08 -29.15
N ILE A 194 6.29 -8.67 -29.61
CA ILE A 194 6.50 -7.40 -30.31
C ILE A 194 5.71 -7.35 -31.64
N LYS A 195 5.62 -8.47 -32.36
CA LYS A 195 4.73 -8.55 -33.54
C LYS A 195 3.26 -8.30 -33.15
N THR A 196 2.82 -8.86 -32.03
CA THR A 196 1.47 -8.61 -31.49
C THR A 196 1.29 -7.12 -31.16
N VAL A 197 2.26 -6.50 -30.49
CA VAL A 197 2.29 -5.06 -30.22
C VAL A 197 2.15 -4.23 -31.49
N GLN A 198 2.89 -4.57 -32.57
CA GLN A 198 2.77 -3.92 -33.88
C GLN A 198 1.38 -4.15 -34.52
N ASP A 199 0.81 -5.35 -34.38
CA ASP A 199 -0.51 -5.66 -34.92
C ASP A 199 -1.63 -4.82 -34.27
N TYR A 200 -1.55 -4.56 -32.95
CA TYR A 200 -2.49 -3.65 -32.27
C TYR A 200 -2.42 -2.21 -32.77
N GLN A 201 -1.29 -1.75 -33.34
CA GLN A 201 -1.20 -0.41 -33.93
C GLN A 201 -2.15 -0.25 -35.13
N LYS A 202 -2.50 -1.34 -35.82
CA LYS A 202 -3.50 -1.35 -36.91
C LYS A 202 -4.93 -1.16 -36.39
N VAL A 203 -5.18 -1.44 -35.11
CA VAL A 203 -6.47 -1.23 -34.42
C VAL A 203 -6.58 0.22 -33.95
N GLY A 204 -5.47 0.82 -33.52
CA GLY A 204 -5.41 2.22 -33.13
C GLY A 204 -3.96 2.71 -32.98
N PRO A 205 -3.53 3.75 -33.72
CA PRO A 205 -2.12 4.20 -33.68
C PRO A 205 -1.71 4.77 -32.32
N ASN A 206 -2.68 5.30 -31.55
CA ASN A 206 -2.47 5.90 -30.24
C ASN A 206 -2.75 4.94 -29.07
N LEU A 207 -2.91 3.64 -29.34
CA LEU A 207 -3.03 2.64 -28.28
C LEU A 207 -1.68 2.46 -27.58
N LYS A 208 -1.73 2.42 -26.25
CA LYS A 208 -0.68 1.86 -25.42
C LYS A 208 -0.88 0.34 -25.37
N THR A 209 0.17 -0.39 -25.69
CA THR A 209 0.14 -1.85 -25.84
C THR A 209 1.20 -2.55 -25.01
N VAL A 210 2.04 -1.79 -24.31
CA VAL A 210 3.04 -2.31 -23.37
C VAL A 210 2.76 -1.74 -21.99
N LEU A 211 2.51 -2.62 -21.02
CA LEU A 211 2.32 -2.25 -19.63
C LEU A 211 3.62 -2.54 -18.88
N VAL A 212 4.00 -1.60 -18.00
CA VAL A 212 5.02 -1.83 -16.97
C VAL A 212 4.30 -1.77 -15.63
N ASN A 213 3.95 -2.92 -15.09
CA ASN A 213 3.12 -3.09 -13.91
C ASN A 213 3.96 -3.15 -12.63
N THR A 214 4.38 -1.99 -12.15
CA THR A 214 5.22 -1.90 -10.95
C THR A 214 4.44 -2.21 -9.67
N ALA A 215 3.11 -2.17 -9.71
CA ALA A 215 2.25 -2.55 -8.58
C ALA A 215 2.51 -3.99 -8.10
N VAL A 216 2.99 -4.88 -8.97
CA VAL A 216 3.40 -6.25 -8.60
C VAL A 216 4.59 -6.23 -7.64
N PHE A 217 5.58 -5.36 -7.88
CA PHE A 217 6.72 -5.19 -6.96
C PHE A 217 6.28 -4.57 -5.65
N HIS A 218 5.43 -3.53 -5.69
CA HIS A 218 4.89 -2.89 -4.49
C HIS A 218 4.13 -3.88 -3.61
N ASN A 219 3.19 -4.62 -4.19
CA ASN A 219 2.43 -5.65 -3.46
C ASN A 219 3.31 -6.84 -3.04
N GLY A 220 4.45 -7.05 -3.70
CA GLY A 220 5.51 -7.98 -3.30
C GLY A 220 6.40 -7.50 -2.15
N GLY A 221 6.27 -6.25 -1.72
CA GLY A 221 7.00 -5.67 -0.60
C GLY A 221 7.87 -4.46 -0.93
N ALA A 222 7.98 -4.05 -2.19
CA ALA A 222 8.88 -2.97 -2.60
C ALA A 222 8.63 -1.67 -1.83
N ASN A 223 9.70 -0.94 -1.55
CA ASN A 223 9.61 0.49 -1.21
C ASN A 223 9.56 1.36 -2.49
N ALA A 224 9.37 2.68 -2.34
CA ALA A 224 9.24 3.58 -3.50
C ALA A 224 10.49 3.62 -4.39
N VAL A 225 11.70 3.45 -3.82
CA VAL A 225 12.97 3.43 -4.56
C VAL A 225 13.04 2.18 -5.45
N GLN A 226 12.76 1.01 -4.88
CA GLN A 226 12.75 -0.27 -5.58
C GLN A 226 11.69 -0.30 -6.69
N GLU A 227 10.47 0.18 -6.41
CA GLU A 227 9.38 0.18 -7.39
C GLU A 227 9.73 1.00 -8.64
N ILE A 228 10.33 2.19 -8.48
CA ILE A 228 10.82 2.99 -9.61
C ILE A 228 11.94 2.26 -10.35
N ALA A 229 12.96 1.78 -9.62
CA ALA A 229 14.14 1.17 -10.22
C ALA A 229 13.79 -0.09 -11.05
N TYR A 230 12.96 -0.99 -10.51
CA TYR A 230 12.50 -2.17 -11.23
C TYR A 230 11.59 -1.81 -12.40
N GLY A 231 10.71 -0.81 -12.24
CA GLY A 231 9.89 -0.31 -13.34
C GLY A 231 10.72 0.22 -14.51
N LEU A 232 11.77 0.99 -14.23
CA LEU A 232 12.70 1.45 -15.26
C LEU A 232 13.45 0.28 -15.90
N ALA A 233 13.98 -0.67 -15.10
CA ALA A 233 14.69 -1.84 -15.61
C ALA A 233 13.83 -2.71 -16.55
N VAL A 234 12.56 -2.95 -16.18
CA VAL A 234 11.59 -3.65 -17.03
C VAL A 234 11.31 -2.87 -18.32
N ALA A 235 11.11 -1.56 -18.22
CA ALA A 235 10.85 -0.72 -19.40
C ALA A 235 12.05 -0.71 -20.36
N ILE A 236 13.28 -0.64 -19.85
CA ILE A 236 14.50 -0.74 -20.66
C ILE A 236 14.57 -2.10 -21.35
N GLN A 237 14.27 -3.19 -20.64
CA GLN A 237 14.23 -4.51 -21.26
C GLN A 237 13.28 -4.53 -22.46
N TYR A 238 12.06 -4.00 -22.31
CA TYR A 238 11.10 -3.94 -23.43
C TYR A 238 11.56 -3.07 -24.59
N ILE A 239 12.27 -1.96 -24.33
CA ILE A 239 12.88 -1.15 -25.38
C ILE A 239 13.93 -1.98 -26.15
N LEU A 240 14.84 -2.64 -25.43
CA LEU A 240 15.91 -3.44 -26.04
C LEU A 240 15.33 -4.60 -26.88
N GLU A 241 14.31 -5.29 -26.38
CA GLU A 241 13.62 -6.34 -27.13
C GLU A 241 12.92 -5.79 -28.39
N GLY A 242 12.29 -4.62 -28.29
CA GLY A 242 11.73 -3.92 -29.44
C GLY A 242 12.78 -3.58 -30.50
N GLN A 243 13.96 -3.10 -30.08
CA GLN A 243 15.07 -2.80 -30.98
C GLN A 243 15.62 -4.04 -31.69
N LYS A 244 15.73 -5.19 -31.00
CA LYS A 244 16.10 -6.46 -31.64
C LYS A 244 15.16 -6.82 -32.79
N GLN A 245 13.89 -6.43 -32.70
CA GLN A 245 12.86 -6.64 -33.72
C GLN A 245 12.74 -5.47 -34.72
N GLY A 246 13.65 -4.50 -34.68
CA GLY A 246 13.74 -3.40 -35.64
C GLY A 246 12.82 -2.22 -35.37
N LEU A 247 12.19 -2.13 -34.18
CA LEU A 247 11.48 -0.92 -33.76
C LEU A 247 12.48 0.19 -33.39
N SER A 248 12.15 1.42 -33.76
CA SER A 248 12.83 2.60 -33.22
C SER A 248 12.46 2.82 -31.75
N ILE A 249 13.33 3.55 -31.03
CA ILE A 249 13.10 3.91 -29.62
C ILE A 249 11.77 4.67 -29.45
N SER A 250 11.47 5.62 -30.34
CA SER A 250 10.23 6.38 -30.30
C SER A 250 9.00 5.49 -30.51
N GLU A 251 9.07 4.54 -31.45
CA GLU A 251 7.95 3.62 -31.72
C GLU A 251 7.57 2.76 -30.51
N ILE A 252 8.55 2.24 -29.76
CA ILE A 252 8.27 1.39 -28.58
C ILE A 252 7.92 2.22 -27.35
N THR A 253 8.67 3.30 -27.05
CA THR A 253 8.44 4.14 -25.86
C THR A 253 7.05 4.78 -25.86
N GLU A 254 6.55 5.18 -27.03
CA GLU A 254 5.21 5.73 -27.18
C GLU A 254 4.10 4.70 -26.91
N LYS A 255 4.39 3.39 -26.85
CA LYS A 255 3.40 2.34 -26.51
C LYS A 255 3.41 1.95 -25.04
N ILE A 256 4.37 2.44 -24.26
CA ILE A 256 4.52 2.12 -22.85
C ILE A 256 3.54 2.98 -22.01
N VAL A 257 2.92 2.32 -21.03
CA VAL A 257 2.22 2.92 -19.88
C VAL A 257 2.71 2.23 -18.61
N PHE A 258 2.93 3.01 -17.55
CA PHE A 258 3.37 2.50 -16.25
C PHE A 258 2.20 2.41 -15.30
N SER A 259 2.10 1.33 -14.52
CA SER A 259 1.09 1.15 -13.48
C SER A 259 1.74 1.10 -12.11
N PHE A 260 1.63 2.19 -11.35
CA PHE A 260 2.17 2.32 -10.00
C PHE A 260 1.09 2.08 -8.95
N ALA A 261 1.44 1.32 -7.90
CA ALA A 261 0.60 1.28 -6.71
C ALA A 261 0.75 2.60 -5.94
N VAL A 262 -0.29 3.06 -5.25
CA VAL A 262 -0.23 4.26 -4.40
C VAL A 262 -0.65 3.86 -3.00
N ASP A 263 0.25 4.03 -2.04
CA ASP A 263 0.07 3.60 -0.66
C ASP A 263 -0.31 4.77 0.26
N SER A 264 -0.47 4.46 1.55
CA SER A 264 -0.91 5.44 2.54
C SER A 264 0.18 6.49 2.89
N ASN A 265 1.41 6.35 2.41
CA ASN A 265 2.47 7.34 2.59
C ASN A 265 2.29 8.50 1.60
N TYR A 266 1.40 9.42 1.97
CA TYR A 266 0.89 10.48 1.10
C TYR A 266 1.97 11.25 0.31
N PHE A 267 2.93 11.89 1.00
CA PHE A 267 3.97 12.69 0.34
C PHE A 267 5.01 11.83 -0.40
N MET A 268 5.31 10.64 0.13
CA MET A 268 6.19 9.67 -0.55
C MET A 268 5.61 9.27 -1.90
N SER A 269 4.32 8.96 -1.94
CA SER A 269 3.61 8.63 -3.18
C SER A 269 3.61 9.77 -4.19
N ILE A 270 3.40 11.02 -3.77
CA ILE A 270 3.49 12.20 -4.65
C ILE A 270 4.91 12.32 -5.22
N ALA A 271 5.93 12.29 -4.35
CA ALA A 271 7.33 12.42 -4.75
C ALA A 271 7.79 11.26 -5.67
N LYS A 272 7.34 10.04 -5.40
CA LYS A 272 7.61 8.84 -6.23
C LYS A 272 7.17 9.04 -7.68
N LEU A 273 5.93 9.49 -7.89
CA LEU A 273 5.39 9.69 -9.24
C LEU A 273 6.11 10.82 -9.98
N ARG A 274 6.51 11.87 -9.26
CA ARG A 274 7.32 12.99 -9.81
C ARG A 274 8.73 12.51 -10.21
N ALA A 275 9.40 11.77 -9.32
CA ALA A 275 10.73 11.23 -9.54
C ALA A 275 10.75 10.22 -10.70
N ALA A 276 9.76 9.33 -10.78
CA ALA A 276 9.63 8.37 -11.87
C ALA A 276 9.59 9.04 -13.25
N ARG A 277 8.80 10.11 -13.41
CA ARG A 277 8.74 10.88 -14.66
C ARG A 277 10.09 11.49 -15.02
N ARG A 278 10.74 12.11 -14.04
CA ARG A 278 12.05 12.76 -14.23
C ARG A 278 13.10 11.75 -14.71
N LEU A 279 13.17 10.59 -14.06
CA LEU A 279 14.13 9.55 -14.42
C LEU A 279 13.83 8.95 -15.81
N TRP A 280 12.55 8.68 -16.10
CA TRP A 280 12.14 8.19 -17.41
C TRP A 280 12.48 9.18 -18.53
N ALA A 281 12.23 10.47 -18.31
CA ALA A 281 12.60 11.51 -19.26
C ALA A 281 14.12 11.60 -19.46
N GLY A 282 14.88 11.44 -18.37
CA GLY A 282 16.35 11.45 -18.39
C GLY A 282 16.97 10.35 -19.25
N LEU A 283 16.30 9.19 -19.37
CA LEU A 283 16.74 8.10 -20.25
C LEU A 283 16.74 8.47 -21.74
N ALA A 284 16.02 9.52 -22.14
CA ALA A 284 16.00 9.96 -23.53
C ALA A 284 17.40 10.31 -24.05
N GLU A 285 18.26 10.90 -23.20
CA GLU A 285 19.64 11.22 -23.55
C GLU A 285 20.47 9.95 -23.79
N ALA A 286 20.29 8.91 -22.96
CA ALA A 286 21.00 7.63 -23.10
C ALA A 286 20.65 6.90 -24.42
N PHE A 287 19.45 7.13 -24.95
CA PHE A 287 18.99 6.58 -26.22
C PHE A 287 19.13 7.52 -27.42
N ASP A 288 19.84 8.65 -27.27
CA ASP A 288 20.00 9.68 -28.32
C ASP A 288 18.65 10.05 -28.99
N THR A 289 17.62 10.21 -28.16
CA THR A 289 16.23 10.41 -28.60
C THR A 289 15.66 11.67 -27.95
N ALA A 290 14.73 12.34 -28.64
CA ALA A 290 14.12 13.54 -28.12
C ALA A 290 13.25 13.24 -26.88
N PRO A 291 13.35 14.03 -25.78
CA PRO A 291 12.63 13.73 -24.53
C PRO A 291 11.11 13.65 -24.63
N HIS A 292 10.50 14.23 -25.66
CA HIS A 292 9.05 14.18 -25.84
C HIS A 292 8.50 12.78 -26.14
N HIS A 293 9.33 11.83 -26.60
CA HIS A 293 8.97 10.41 -26.72
C HIS A 293 8.99 9.69 -25.36
N PHE A 294 9.70 10.24 -24.38
CA PHE A 294 9.79 9.75 -23.00
C PHE A 294 8.83 10.47 -22.04
N LYS A 295 7.61 10.77 -22.50
CA LYS A 295 6.54 11.20 -21.61
C LYS A 295 5.94 9.97 -20.92
N MET A 296 6.19 9.82 -19.63
CA MET A 296 5.66 8.70 -18.85
C MET A 296 4.15 8.86 -18.63
N ALA A 297 3.36 8.04 -19.31
CA ALA A 297 1.93 7.89 -19.02
C ALA A 297 1.77 6.99 -17.81
N ILE A 298 1.08 7.48 -16.77
CA ILE A 298 0.91 6.78 -15.50
C ILE A 298 -0.54 6.37 -15.28
N HIS A 299 -0.73 5.08 -15.07
CA HIS A 299 -1.83 4.50 -14.33
C HIS A 299 -1.45 4.40 -12.85
N ALA A 300 -2.30 4.91 -11.97
CA ALA A 300 -2.18 4.71 -10.53
C ALA A 300 -3.30 3.81 -10.04
N VAL A 301 -2.95 2.84 -9.20
CA VAL A 301 -3.89 1.95 -8.52
C VAL A 301 -3.68 2.04 -7.02
N THR A 302 -4.76 2.06 -6.24
CA THR A 302 -4.67 2.03 -4.77
C THR A 302 -4.02 0.74 -4.27
N SER A 303 -3.25 0.82 -3.19
CA SER A 303 -2.42 -0.31 -2.73
C SER A 303 -3.21 -1.41 -2.01
N GLU A 304 -3.16 -2.62 -2.57
CA GLU A 304 -3.68 -3.84 -1.93
C GLU A 304 -2.92 -4.21 -0.66
N LEU A 305 -1.59 -4.04 -0.66
CA LEU A 305 -0.71 -4.31 0.50
C LEU A 305 -1.21 -3.69 1.82
N THR A 306 -1.92 -2.55 1.74
CA THR A 306 -2.42 -1.79 2.89
C THR A 306 -3.89 -2.05 3.26
N GLU A 307 -4.60 -2.86 2.48
CA GLU A 307 -6.02 -3.15 2.72
C GLU A 307 -6.22 -4.06 3.95
N THR A 308 -7.36 -3.90 4.62
CA THR A 308 -7.73 -4.71 5.79
C THR A 308 -9.08 -5.39 5.59
N LEU A 309 -9.21 -6.62 6.08
CA LEU A 309 -10.49 -7.32 6.18
C LEU A 309 -11.34 -6.75 7.32
N TYR A 310 -10.70 -6.50 8.47
CA TYR A 310 -11.36 -5.89 9.63
C TYR A 310 -11.48 -4.38 9.45
N ASP A 311 -12.55 -3.83 10.01
CA ASP A 311 -12.96 -2.44 9.84
C ASP A 311 -12.89 -1.96 8.37
N GLN A 312 -13.54 -2.70 7.47
CA GLN A 312 -13.47 -2.49 6.02
C GLN A 312 -13.77 -1.05 5.57
N HIS A 313 -14.57 -0.28 6.32
CA HIS A 313 -14.87 1.10 5.98
C HIS A 313 -13.66 2.03 6.14
N VAL A 314 -12.66 1.66 6.95
CA VAL A 314 -11.37 2.37 7.02
C VAL A 314 -10.65 2.28 5.67
N ASN A 315 -10.89 1.25 4.85
CA ASN A 315 -10.35 1.21 3.49
C ASN A 315 -10.84 2.39 2.65
N ILE A 316 -12.06 2.91 2.86
CA ILE A 316 -12.53 4.14 2.17
C ILE A 316 -11.59 5.32 2.46
N LEU A 317 -11.14 5.46 3.71
CA LEU A 317 -10.20 6.52 4.10
C LEU A 317 -8.83 6.32 3.45
N ARG A 318 -8.33 5.08 3.46
CA ARG A 318 -7.05 4.70 2.84
C ARG A 318 -7.06 5.01 1.34
N THR A 319 -8.04 4.47 0.63
CA THR A 319 -8.15 4.60 -0.82
C THR A 319 -8.40 6.06 -1.24
N THR A 320 -9.10 6.85 -0.41
CA THR A 320 -9.28 8.29 -0.66
C THR A 320 -7.96 9.06 -0.52
N ASN A 321 -7.18 8.80 0.53
CA ASN A 321 -5.86 9.40 0.70
C ASN A 321 -4.91 9.03 -0.44
N GLN A 322 -4.91 7.75 -0.84
CA GLN A 322 -4.13 7.24 -1.96
C GLN A 322 -4.54 7.88 -3.29
N ALA A 323 -5.84 7.94 -3.57
CA ALA A 323 -6.38 8.60 -4.77
C ALA A 323 -6.01 10.09 -4.82
N PHE A 324 -6.03 10.77 -3.69
CA PHE A 324 -5.65 12.19 -3.60
C PHE A 324 -4.16 12.39 -3.87
N ALA A 325 -3.29 11.56 -3.28
CA ALA A 325 -1.85 11.56 -3.57
C ALA A 325 -1.57 11.28 -5.05
N ALA A 326 -2.26 10.29 -5.64
CA ALA A 326 -2.15 9.97 -7.06
C ALA A 326 -2.56 11.16 -7.95
N ALA A 327 -3.67 11.82 -7.62
CA ALA A 327 -4.14 13.00 -8.34
C ALA A 327 -3.10 14.13 -8.29
N ILE A 328 -2.61 14.52 -7.11
CA ILE A 328 -1.54 15.53 -6.98
C ILE A 328 -0.29 15.11 -7.75
N GLY A 329 0.03 13.82 -7.71
CA GLY A 329 1.14 13.22 -8.43
C GLY A 329 1.05 13.32 -9.96
N GLY A 330 -0.03 13.82 -10.56
CA GLY A 330 -0.09 14.14 -12.00
C GLY A 330 -0.26 12.92 -12.92
N ILE A 331 -1.08 11.96 -12.51
CA ILE A 331 -1.37 10.70 -13.22
C ILE A 331 -2.33 10.90 -14.41
N GLN A 332 -2.40 9.92 -15.32
CA GLN A 332 -3.31 9.95 -16.47
C GLN A 332 -4.51 9.02 -16.29
N TYR A 333 -4.33 7.90 -15.58
CA TYR A 333 -5.38 6.92 -15.30
C TYR A 333 -5.38 6.62 -13.80
N LEU A 334 -6.56 6.57 -13.18
CA LEU A 334 -6.70 6.21 -11.77
C LEU A 334 -7.67 5.05 -11.62
N GLN A 335 -7.26 4.05 -10.85
CA GLN A 335 -8.10 2.98 -10.33
C GLN A 335 -8.12 3.05 -8.81
N ILE A 336 -9.32 2.98 -8.23
CA ILE A 336 -9.54 2.96 -6.78
C ILE A 336 -10.24 1.65 -6.44
N HIS A 337 -9.61 0.80 -5.65
CA HIS A 337 -10.23 -0.44 -5.19
C HIS A 337 -11.46 -0.13 -4.33
N PRO A 338 -12.56 -0.89 -4.50
CA PRO A 338 -13.68 -0.86 -3.57
C PRO A 338 -13.22 -1.17 -2.15
N PHE A 339 -13.88 -0.60 -1.14
CA PHE A 339 -13.47 -0.77 0.26
C PHE A 339 -13.53 -2.22 0.78
N ASN A 340 -14.29 -3.08 0.09
CA ASN A 340 -14.42 -4.50 0.36
C ASN A 340 -13.57 -5.38 -0.59
N HIS A 341 -12.66 -4.80 -1.39
CA HIS A 341 -11.83 -5.52 -2.34
C HIS A 341 -11.08 -6.72 -1.73
N ALA A 342 -10.54 -6.56 -0.52
CA ALA A 342 -9.86 -7.63 0.22
C ALA A 342 -10.73 -8.89 0.48
N PHE A 343 -12.06 -8.81 0.37
CA PHE A 343 -12.97 -9.96 0.47
C PHE A 343 -13.10 -10.77 -0.82
N GLY A 344 -12.57 -10.28 -1.95
CA GLY A 344 -12.72 -10.92 -3.26
C GLY A 344 -14.12 -10.76 -3.89
N GLU A 345 -14.92 -9.81 -3.39
CA GLU A 345 -16.23 -9.46 -3.95
C GLU A 345 -16.39 -7.94 -3.98
N SER A 346 -16.94 -7.40 -5.06
CA SER A 346 -17.46 -6.03 -5.13
C SER A 346 -18.98 -6.05 -5.27
N ASP A 347 -19.64 -5.02 -4.75
CA ASP A 347 -21.07 -4.82 -4.93
C ASP A 347 -21.34 -3.41 -5.47
N ASP A 348 -22.57 -3.17 -5.93
CA ASP A 348 -22.98 -1.88 -6.51
C ASP A 348 -22.70 -0.69 -5.57
N PHE A 349 -22.74 -0.91 -4.24
CA PHE A 349 -22.47 0.13 -3.26
C PHE A 349 -20.96 0.39 -3.15
N SER A 350 -20.14 -0.64 -3.01
CA SER A 350 -18.68 -0.48 -2.89
C SER A 350 -18.04 0.09 -4.16
N GLU A 351 -18.49 -0.36 -5.34
CA GLU A 351 -18.07 0.21 -6.63
C GLU A 351 -18.53 1.66 -6.80
N ARG A 352 -19.73 2.00 -6.29
CA ARG A 352 -20.19 3.39 -6.29
C ARG A 352 -19.32 4.26 -5.41
N ILE A 353 -18.93 3.81 -4.21
CA ILE A 353 -18.05 4.58 -3.32
C ILE A 353 -16.71 4.83 -4.01
N ALA A 354 -16.08 3.79 -4.57
CA ALA A 354 -14.82 3.92 -5.30
C ALA A 354 -14.90 4.95 -6.44
N ARG A 355 -15.94 4.87 -7.28
CA ARG A 355 -16.14 5.82 -8.38
C ARG A 355 -16.44 7.24 -7.89
N ASN A 356 -17.28 7.38 -6.86
CA ASN A 356 -17.62 8.69 -6.29
C ASN A 356 -16.41 9.41 -5.71
N THR A 357 -15.41 8.69 -5.19
CA THR A 357 -14.14 9.30 -4.76
C THR A 357 -13.48 10.08 -5.90
N HIS A 358 -13.51 9.59 -7.15
CA HIS A 358 -13.01 10.37 -8.29
C HIS A 358 -13.79 11.66 -8.50
N LEU A 359 -15.13 11.58 -8.42
CA LEU A 359 -16.02 12.71 -8.68
C LEU A 359 -15.85 13.78 -7.62
N ILE A 360 -15.84 13.41 -6.34
CA ILE A 360 -15.59 14.33 -5.23
C ILE A 360 -14.23 15.02 -5.42
N LEU A 361 -13.18 14.26 -5.73
CA LEU A 361 -11.86 14.84 -6.00
C LEU A 361 -11.92 15.85 -7.16
N LYS A 362 -12.54 15.51 -8.29
CA LYS A 362 -12.58 16.39 -9.47
C LYS A 362 -13.47 17.61 -9.29
N GLU A 363 -14.64 17.44 -8.68
CA GLU A 363 -15.74 18.42 -8.70
C GLU A 363 -15.78 19.28 -7.43
N GLU A 364 -15.32 18.76 -6.29
CA GLU A 364 -15.48 19.43 -4.99
C GLU A 364 -14.16 19.94 -4.39
N THR A 365 -13.00 19.37 -4.77
CA THR A 365 -11.70 19.76 -4.16
C THR A 365 -10.93 20.83 -4.94
N ASN A 366 -11.37 21.19 -6.14
CA ASN A 366 -10.66 22.07 -7.07
C ASN A 366 -9.23 21.63 -7.43
N ILE A 367 -8.86 20.37 -7.19
CA ILE A 367 -7.50 19.86 -7.48
C ILE A 367 -7.11 19.94 -8.96
N THR A 368 -8.08 20.06 -9.86
CA THR A 368 -7.85 20.18 -11.31
C THR A 368 -7.42 21.58 -11.76
N THR A 369 -7.46 22.57 -10.86
CA THR A 369 -7.23 23.99 -11.21
C THR A 369 -5.75 24.38 -11.29
N VAL A 370 -4.88 23.68 -10.57
CA VAL A 370 -3.43 23.98 -10.50
C VAL A 370 -2.64 22.75 -10.91
N VAL A 371 -1.69 22.93 -11.82
CA VAL A 371 -0.77 21.87 -12.24
C VAL A 371 0.33 21.70 -11.20
N ASP A 372 0.58 20.46 -10.78
CA ASP A 372 1.56 20.07 -9.75
C ASP A 372 1.51 20.98 -8.50
N PRO A 373 0.40 20.97 -7.74
CA PRO A 373 0.22 21.85 -6.59
C PRO A 373 1.25 21.61 -5.47
N ALA A 374 1.96 20.48 -5.49
CA ALA A 374 3.03 20.18 -4.55
C ALA A 374 4.37 20.82 -4.92
N GLY A 375 4.59 21.21 -6.18
CA GLY A 375 5.89 21.74 -6.59
C GLY A 375 6.18 23.13 -6.01
N GLY A 376 7.44 23.33 -5.64
CA GLY A 376 7.91 24.45 -4.81
C GLY A 376 7.84 24.19 -3.30
N SER A 377 7.22 23.09 -2.84
CA SER A 377 7.31 22.65 -1.45
C SER A 377 8.71 22.12 -1.15
N TRP A 378 9.44 22.76 -0.22
CA TRP A 378 10.79 22.33 0.18
C TRP A 378 10.87 20.85 0.53
N TYR A 379 9.87 20.33 1.24
CA TYR A 379 9.80 18.92 1.60
C TYR A 379 9.60 18.02 0.39
N VAL A 380 8.58 18.30 -0.45
CA VAL A 380 8.25 17.40 -1.57
C VAL A 380 9.32 17.42 -2.64
N GLU A 381 9.93 18.58 -2.90
CA GLU A 381 11.03 18.70 -3.86
C GLU A 381 12.27 17.94 -3.40
N GLN A 382 12.70 18.13 -2.15
CA GLN A 382 13.83 17.38 -1.62
C GLN A 382 13.55 15.87 -1.58
N LEU A 383 12.34 15.46 -1.18
CA LEU A 383 11.96 14.04 -1.20
C LEU A 383 11.97 13.47 -2.63
N THR A 384 11.55 14.26 -3.63
CA THR A 384 11.59 13.88 -5.04
C THR A 384 13.03 13.73 -5.54
N ASP A 385 13.93 14.62 -5.12
CA ASP A 385 15.36 14.56 -5.47
C ASP A 385 16.02 13.33 -4.87
N GLU A 386 15.86 13.09 -3.56
CA GLU A 386 16.45 11.94 -2.87
C GLU A 386 15.90 10.61 -3.39
N LEU A 387 14.61 10.53 -3.72
CA LEU A 387 14.02 9.36 -4.39
C LEU A 387 14.62 9.14 -5.78
N ALA A 388 14.74 10.20 -6.58
CA ALA A 388 15.29 10.09 -7.93
C ALA A 388 16.74 9.59 -7.89
N GLU A 389 17.57 10.15 -7.00
CA GLU A 389 18.96 9.73 -6.82
C GLU A 389 19.06 8.25 -6.40
N LYS A 390 18.33 7.86 -5.36
CA LYS A 390 18.35 6.48 -4.84
C LYS A 390 17.80 5.46 -5.84
N ALA A 391 16.70 5.79 -6.52
CA ALA A 391 16.12 4.92 -7.54
C ALA A 391 17.06 4.79 -8.75
N TRP A 392 17.74 5.86 -9.14
CA TRP A 392 18.74 5.82 -10.20
C TRP A 392 19.93 4.93 -9.82
N MET A 393 20.48 5.07 -8.61
CA MET A 393 21.55 4.19 -8.12
C MET A 393 21.12 2.71 -8.11
N LYS A 394 19.91 2.41 -7.64
CA LYS A 394 19.38 1.04 -7.63
C LYS A 394 19.15 0.51 -9.05
N PHE A 395 18.69 1.35 -9.97
CA PHE A 395 18.57 0.99 -11.38
C PHE A 395 19.94 0.66 -12.00
N LEU A 396 20.97 1.46 -11.74
CA LEU A 396 22.34 1.19 -12.23
C LEU A 396 22.94 -0.08 -11.63
N GLU A 397 22.63 -0.41 -10.37
CA GLU A 397 23.01 -1.69 -9.75
C GLU A 397 22.45 -2.88 -10.53
N ILE A 398 21.16 -2.82 -10.91
CA ILE A 398 20.49 -3.85 -11.71
C ILE A 398 21.11 -3.94 -13.11
N ASP A 399 21.32 -2.81 -13.77
CA ASP A 399 21.92 -2.75 -15.11
C ASP A 399 23.35 -3.35 -15.12
N THR A 400 24.18 -2.96 -14.15
CA THR A 400 25.54 -3.48 -13.98
C THR A 400 25.57 -4.99 -13.69
N ALA A 401 24.54 -5.50 -13.01
CA ALA A 401 24.39 -6.93 -12.72
C ALA A 401 23.88 -7.75 -13.92
N GLY A 402 23.70 -7.15 -15.10
CA GLY A 402 23.22 -7.82 -16.32
C GLY A 402 21.74 -7.59 -16.62
N GLY A 403 21.11 -6.62 -15.95
CA GLY A 403 19.72 -6.22 -16.20
C GLY A 403 18.69 -7.06 -15.44
N ILE A 404 17.42 -6.80 -15.73
CA ILE A 404 16.30 -7.36 -14.96
C ILE A 404 16.23 -8.89 -15.03
N PHE A 405 16.56 -9.51 -16.17
CA PHE A 405 16.51 -10.98 -16.30
C PHE A 405 17.51 -11.69 -15.41
N GLU A 406 18.73 -11.17 -15.29
CA GLU A 406 19.73 -11.77 -14.42
C GLU A 406 19.36 -11.59 -12.94
N ALA A 407 18.73 -10.48 -12.57
CA ALA A 407 18.18 -10.29 -11.22
C ALA A 407 17.06 -11.31 -10.91
N ILE A 408 16.20 -11.60 -11.88
CA ILE A 408 15.10 -12.58 -11.73
C ILE A 408 15.63 -14.01 -11.64
N LYS A 409 16.53 -14.43 -12.53
CA LYS A 409 17.09 -15.79 -12.57
C LYS A 409 17.87 -16.13 -11.30
N HIS A 410 18.62 -15.18 -10.76
CA HIS A 410 19.33 -15.36 -9.50
C HIS A 410 18.45 -15.19 -8.26
N GLY A 411 17.20 -14.74 -8.42
CA GLY A 411 16.28 -14.50 -7.32
C GLY A 411 16.62 -13.28 -6.46
N SER A 412 17.54 -12.42 -6.90
CA SER A 412 18.01 -11.27 -6.12
C SER A 412 16.93 -10.20 -5.99
N LEU A 413 16.13 -9.98 -7.06
CA LEU A 413 14.98 -9.08 -7.01
C LEU A 413 13.97 -9.55 -5.95
N GLN A 414 13.61 -10.83 -5.94
CA GLN A 414 12.64 -11.39 -5.02
C GLN A 414 13.15 -11.34 -3.58
N ALA A 415 14.44 -11.62 -3.36
CA ALA A 415 15.06 -11.50 -2.03
C ALA A 415 15.01 -10.05 -1.49
N ASP A 416 15.29 -9.07 -2.35
CA ASP A 416 15.29 -7.64 -2.02
C ASP A 416 13.87 -7.13 -1.67
N LEU A 417 12.84 -7.64 -2.36
CA LEU A 417 11.43 -7.40 -2.00
C LEU A 417 11.05 -8.02 -0.64
N VAL A 418 11.45 -9.28 -0.42
CA VAL A 418 11.15 -10.00 0.83
C VAL A 418 11.81 -9.32 2.03
N GLU A 419 13.02 -8.79 1.88
CA GLU A 419 13.70 -8.06 2.96
C GLU A 419 12.87 -6.87 3.47
N VAL A 420 12.39 -6.02 2.56
CA VAL A 420 11.55 -4.87 2.91
C VAL A 420 10.22 -5.32 3.48
N TYR A 421 9.59 -6.35 2.88
CA TYR A 421 8.34 -6.91 3.37
C TYR A 421 8.47 -7.43 4.82
N GLN A 422 9.51 -8.20 5.12
CA GLN A 422 9.76 -8.69 6.48
C GLN A 422 10.01 -7.54 7.47
N GLY A 423 10.69 -6.48 7.05
CA GLY A 423 10.83 -5.26 7.84
C GLY A 423 9.49 -4.59 8.16
N ARG A 424 8.56 -4.53 7.20
CA ARG A 424 7.17 -4.05 7.40
C ARG A 424 6.40 -4.94 8.35
N ILE A 425 6.41 -6.25 8.15
CA ILE A 425 5.76 -7.22 9.04
C ILE A 425 6.30 -7.10 10.47
N GLN A 426 7.61 -7.00 10.65
CA GLN A 426 8.22 -6.82 11.96
C GLN A 426 7.78 -5.49 12.60
N ASN A 427 7.76 -4.39 11.85
CA ASN A 427 7.31 -3.10 12.36
C ASN A 427 5.81 -3.08 12.69
N ALA A 428 4.97 -3.76 11.90
CA ALA A 428 3.54 -3.95 12.19
C ALA A 428 3.32 -4.80 13.44
N ALA A 429 4.10 -5.88 13.60
CA ALA A 429 4.08 -6.73 14.79
C ALA A 429 4.53 -5.97 16.05
N LEU A 430 5.55 -5.12 15.92
CA LEU A 430 5.99 -4.22 17.00
C LEU A 430 5.09 -2.98 17.17
N ARG A 431 4.04 -2.83 16.34
CA ARG A 431 3.13 -1.67 16.27
C ARG A 431 3.85 -0.33 16.09
N LYS A 432 5.02 -0.34 15.45
CA LYS A 432 5.67 0.85 14.90
C LYS A 432 4.95 1.30 13.62
N GLU A 433 4.45 0.34 12.85
CA GLU A 433 3.54 0.58 11.73
C GLU A 433 2.11 0.31 12.19
N SER A 434 1.26 1.35 12.13
CA SER A 434 -0.11 1.31 12.62
C SER A 434 -1.09 0.95 11.50
N ILE A 435 -1.87 -0.10 11.73
CA ILE A 435 -2.92 -0.61 10.85
C ILE A 435 -4.25 -0.44 11.59
N ILE A 436 -4.88 0.71 11.38
CA ILE A 436 -6.13 1.10 12.05
C ILE A 436 -7.24 0.06 11.78
N GLY A 437 -7.96 -0.32 12.84
CA GLY A 437 -8.99 -1.36 12.80
C GLY A 437 -8.43 -2.79 12.89
N THR A 438 -7.10 -2.95 12.85
CA THR A 438 -6.40 -4.24 12.91
C THR A 438 -5.48 -4.31 14.13
N ASN A 439 -4.21 -3.89 14.02
CA ASN A 439 -3.26 -3.98 15.14
C ASN A 439 -3.38 -2.80 16.13
N VAL A 440 -4.08 -1.73 15.73
CA VAL A 440 -4.34 -0.53 16.53
C VAL A 440 -5.82 -0.17 16.38
N TYR A 441 -6.48 0.12 17.49
CA TYR A 441 -7.93 0.35 17.58
C TYR A 441 -8.80 -0.71 16.87
N PRO A 442 -8.56 -2.02 17.11
CA PRO A 442 -9.45 -3.07 16.57
C PRO A 442 -10.86 -2.93 17.15
N ASN A 443 -11.87 -3.18 16.32
CA ASN A 443 -13.25 -3.28 16.76
C ASN A 443 -13.62 -4.74 17.07
N PRO A 444 -13.84 -5.13 18.34
CA PRO A 444 -14.20 -6.51 18.69
C PRO A 444 -15.59 -6.94 18.20
N ALA A 445 -16.45 -5.98 17.84
CA ALA A 445 -17.80 -6.26 17.34
C ALA A 445 -17.85 -6.54 15.82
N ASP A 446 -16.72 -6.41 15.11
CA ASP A 446 -16.65 -6.73 13.69
C ASP A 446 -17.07 -8.18 13.44
N LYS A 447 -17.86 -8.39 12.38
CA LYS A 447 -18.21 -9.71 11.87
C LYS A 447 -17.67 -9.82 10.47
N ILE A 448 -16.75 -10.75 10.27
CA ILE A 448 -16.11 -10.96 8.98
C ILE A 448 -16.79 -12.11 8.24
N LYS A 449 -17.05 -11.89 6.95
CA LYS A 449 -17.31 -12.99 6.01
C LYS A 449 -15.97 -13.60 5.63
N THR A 450 -15.90 -14.92 5.55
CA THR A 450 -14.72 -15.59 5.00
C THR A 450 -14.43 -15.01 3.61
N PRO A 451 -13.22 -14.47 3.37
CA PRO A 451 -12.88 -13.91 2.07
C PRO A 451 -12.93 -15.02 1.01
N THR A 452 -13.44 -14.68 -0.17
CA THR A 452 -13.36 -15.55 -1.34
C THR A 452 -11.89 -15.58 -1.76
N GLN A 453 -11.29 -16.76 -1.83
CA GLN A 453 -9.88 -16.92 -2.22
C GLN A 453 -9.70 -16.60 -3.71
N GLU A 454 -9.68 -15.32 -4.07
CA GLU A 454 -9.07 -14.88 -5.31
C GLU A 454 -7.59 -14.67 -5.06
N LYS A 455 -6.78 -15.70 -5.32
CA LYS A 455 -5.34 -15.47 -5.47
C LYS A 455 -5.15 -14.63 -6.72
N GLN A 456 -4.29 -13.61 -6.66
CA GLN A 456 -3.80 -12.98 -7.88
C GLN A 456 -3.10 -14.06 -8.72
N VAL A 457 -3.71 -14.37 -9.87
CA VAL A 457 -3.24 -15.39 -10.81
C VAL A 457 -2.79 -14.71 -12.09
N SER A 458 -1.68 -15.20 -12.62
CA SER A 458 -1.32 -14.97 -14.02
C SER A 458 -2.18 -15.87 -14.89
N TYR A 459 -2.70 -15.32 -15.99
CA TYR A 459 -3.41 -16.11 -17.01
C TYR A 459 -2.48 -16.54 -18.15
N MET A 460 -1.19 -16.17 -18.07
CA MET A 460 -0.21 -16.51 -19.07
C MET A 460 0.13 -18.00 -19.02
N VAL A 461 0.07 -18.65 -20.19
CA VAL A 461 0.57 -20.01 -20.34
C VAL A 461 1.99 -19.94 -20.88
N VAL A 462 2.95 -20.41 -20.09
CA VAL A 462 4.36 -20.44 -20.48
C VAL A 462 4.70 -21.81 -21.06
N GLU A 463 4.98 -21.86 -22.37
CA GLU A 463 5.45 -23.08 -23.02
C GLU A 463 6.91 -23.36 -22.63
N LYS A 464 7.20 -24.59 -22.17
CA LYS A 464 8.54 -25.01 -21.69
C LYS A 464 9.11 -24.04 -20.63
N PRO A 465 8.51 -24.00 -19.43
CA PRO A 465 8.92 -23.04 -18.42
C PRO A 465 10.24 -23.45 -17.76
N VAL A 466 11.07 -22.44 -17.47
CA VAL A 466 12.12 -22.46 -16.46
C VAL A 466 11.51 -21.89 -15.18
N GLU A 467 11.57 -22.67 -14.10
CA GLU A 467 11.04 -22.25 -12.79
C GLU A 467 11.90 -21.15 -12.19
N ILE A 468 11.25 -20.12 -11.65
CA ILE A 468 11.85 -18.99 -10.95
C ILE A 468 11.12 -18.76 -9.62
N THR A 469 11.76 -18.07 -8.68
CA THR A 469 11.07 -17.70 -7.43
C THR A 469 9.91 -16.75 -7.75
N PRO A 470 8.65 -17.07 -7.39
CA PRO A 470 7.54 -16.17 -7.64
C PRO A 470 7.56 -14.99 -6.67
N ILE A 471 6.96 -13.86 -7.07
CA ILE A 471 6.65 -12.77 -6.14
C ILE A 471 5.38 -13.15 -5.37
N THR A 472 5.48 -13.15 -4.04
CA THR A 472 4.33 -13.39 -3.16
C THR A 472 3.63 -12.07 -2.86
N LEU A 473 2.33 -12.03 -3.10
CA LEU A 473 1.51 -10.83 -2.96
C LEU A 473 0.64 -11.02 -1.71
N GLU A 474 1.08 -10.46 -0.59
CA GLU A 474 0.41 -10.66 0.72
C GLU A 474 0.30 -9.35 1.50
N ARG A 475 -0.90 -9.05 2.00
CA ARG A 475 -1.17 -7.81 2.77
C ARG A 475 -0.48 -7.86 4.13
N ILE A 476 -0.05 -6.71 4.64
CA ILE A 476 0.66 -6.61 5.94
C ILE A 476 -0.26 -7.04 7.11
N SER A 477 -1.56 -6.84 6.95
CA SER A 477 -2.59 -7.12 7.96
C SER A 477 -2.90 -8.61 8.14
N VAL A 478 -2.49 -9.49 7.21
CA VAL A 478 -2.92 -10.91 7.19
C VAL A 478 -2.59 -11.64 8.49
N GLN A 479 -1.43 -11.41 9.09
CA GLN A 479 -1.05 -12.09 10.33
C GLN A 479 -2.03 -11.81 11.47
N PHE A 480 -2.46 -10.56 11.64
CA PHE A 480 -3.46 -10.19 12.64
C PHE A 480 -4.84 -10.71 12.27
N GLU A 481 -5.18 -10.69 10.98
CA GLU A 481 -6.46 -11.18 10.49
C GLU A 481 -6.64 -12.67 10.79
N GLN A 482 -5.61 -13.49 10.56
CA GLN A 482 -5.62 -14.91 10.88
C GLN A 482 -5.79 -15.18 12.38
N LEU A 483 -5.13 -14.39 13.24
CA LEU A 483 -5.29 -14.51 14.70
C LEU A 483 -6.73 -14.24 15.13
N ARG A 484 -7.36 -13.19 14.58
CA ARG A 484 -8.76 -12.87 14.87
C ARG A 484 -9.71 -13.95 14.33
N LEU A 485 -9.47 -14.46 13.12
CA LEU A 485 -10.26 -15.55 12.55
C LEU A 485 -10.21 -16.83 13.39
N ARG A 486 -9.05 -17.16 13.97
CA ARG A 486 -8.91 -18.28 14.92
C ARG A 486 -9.77 -18.06 16.16
N SER A 487 -9.74 -16.88 16.75
CA SER A 487 -10.58 -16.51 17.90
C SER A 487 -12.07 -16.54 17.59
N GLU A 488 -12.48 -16.10 16.39
CA GLU A 488 -13.86 -16.18 15.93
C GLU A 488 -14.31 -17.64 15.74
N THR A 489 -13.47 -18.47 15.12
CA THR A 489 -13.73 -19.91 14.94
C THR A 489 -13.86 -20.63 16.29
N PHE A 490 -13.01 -20.28 17.25
CA PHE A 490 -13.13 -20.75 18.63
C PHE A 490 -14.45 -20.33 19.25
N LYS A 491 -14.82 -19.04 19.18
CA LYS A 491 -16.09 -18.53 19.70
C LYS A 491 -17.31 -19.24 19.11
N GLN A 492 -17.27 -19.54 17.82
CA GLN A 492 -18.35 -20.28 17.14
C GLN A 492 -18.47 -21.73 17.62
N SER A 493 -17.36 -22.38 17.99
CA SER A 493 -17.34 -23.79 18.43
C SER A 493 -17.53 -23.99 19.93
N SER A 494 -16.98 -23.09 20.76
CA SER A 494 -17.05 -23.17 22.24
C SER A 494 -18.25 -22.41 22.83
N GLY A 495 -18.84 -21.47 22.08
CA GLY A 495 -19.90 -20.57 22.54
C GLY A 495 -19.40 -19.31 23.24
N GLU A 496 -18.11 -19.21 23.54
CA GLU A 496 -17.51 -18.07 24.24
C GLU A 496 -16.21 -17.61 23.57
N ALA A 497 -15.94 -16.31 23.58
CA ALA A 497 -14.67 -15.78 23.07
C ALA A 497 -13.48 -16.21 23.97
N PRO A 498 -12.26 -16.30 23.42
CA PRO A 498 -11.07 -16.38 24.25
C PRO A 498 -10.97 -15.14 25.16
N ARG A 499 -10.73 -15.35 26.46
CA ARG A 499 -10.77 -14.28 27.47
C ARG A 499 -9.53 -14.30 28.36
N ILE A 500 -9.02 -13.12 28.70
CA ILE A 500 -8.02 -12.93 29.76
C ILE A 500 -8.55 -11.97 30.84
N GLY A 501 -8.05 -12.11 32.06
CA GLY A 501 -8.39 -11.20 33.15
C GLY A 501 -7.39 -10.04 33.30
N LEU A 502 -7.86 -8.84 33.60
CA LEU A 502 -7.04 -7.70 33.96
C LEU A 502 -7.13 -7.44 35.46
N ILE A 503 -6.02 -7.62 36.17
CA ILE A 503 -5.90 -7.32 37.59
C ILE A 503 -5.48 -5.86 37.70
N ASN A 504 -6.46 -4.98 37.87
CA ASN A 504 -6.28 -3.54 37.96
C ASN A 504 -5.87 -3.16 39.39
N LEU A 505 -4.69 -2.58 39.59
CA LEU A 505 -4.18 -2.19 40.90
C LEU A 505 -4.62 -0.77 41.28
N LYS A 506 -5.12 -0.62 42.51
CA LYS A 506 -5.54 0.65 43.10
C LYS A 506 -6.60 1.40 42.28
N GLU A 507 -6.34 2.65 41.94
CA GLU A 507 -7.30 3.63 41.43
C GLU A 507 -7.25 3.76 39.90
N LEU A 508 -8.37 4.19 39.30
CA LEU A 508 -8.54 4.22 37.84
C LEU A 508 -7.41 4.95 37.10
N LYS A 509 -6.95 6.11 37.61
CA LYS A 509 -5.86 6.88 36.99
C LYS A 509 -4.53 6.10 36.94
N SER A 510 -4.34 5.15 37.85
CA SER A 510 -3.11 4.38 37.96
C SER A 510 -3.06 3.24 36.94
N TYR A 511 -4.13 2.45 36.84
CA TYR A 511 -4.14 1.28 35.96
C TYR A 511 -4.64 1.57 34.54
N LYS A 512 -5.51 2.57 34.33
CA LYS A 512 -6.20 2.80 33.05
C LYS A 512 -5.26 2.87 31.83
N PRO A 513 -4.13 3.59 31.85
CA PRO A 513 -3.23 3.62 30.69
C PRO A 513 -2.67 2.24 30.32
N ARG A 514 -2.37 1.39 31.30
CA ARG A 514 -1.85 0.03 31.09
C ARG A 514 -2.97 -0.93 30.69
N ALA A 515 -4.13 -0.84 31.35
CA ALA A 515 -5.30 -1.64 31.01
C ALA A 515 -5.76 -1.38 29.58
N ASP A 516 -5.93 -0.11 29.18
CA ASP A 516 -6.34 0.25 27.81
C ASP A 516 -5.31 -0.21 26.76
N PHE A 517 -4.01 -0.17 27.10
CA PHE A 517 -2.95 -0.70 26.24
C PHE A 517 -3.04 -2.23 26.06
N VAL A 518 -3.24 -2.98 27.14
CA VAL A 518 -3.39 -4.45 27.07
C VAL A 518 -4.67 -4.82 26.32
N LYS A 519 -5.80 -4.16 26.61
CA LYS A 519 -7.06 -4.35 25.88
C LYS A 519 -6.88 -4.16 24.39
N GLY A 520 -6.28 -3.04 23.98
CA GLY A 520 -6.05 -2.75 22.57
C GLY A 520 -5.13 -3.79 21.90
N LEU A 521 -4.12 -4.28 22.63
CA LEU A 521 -3.24 -5.33 22.15
C LEU A 521 -3.97 -6.66 21.95
N VAL A 522 -4.68 -7.16 22.97
CA VAL A 522 -5.29 -8.49 22.93
C VAL A 522 -6.53 -8.53 22.02
N ALA A 523 -7.24 -7.42 21.89
CA ALA A 523 -8.33 -7.27 20.93
C ALA A 523 -7.86 -7.42 19.47
N ALA A 524 -6.58 -7.12 19.17
CA ALA A 524 -6.02 -7.33 17.84
C ALA A 524 -5.90 -8.82 17.47
N GLY A 525 -5.94 -9.72 18.46
CA GLY A 525 -6.06 -11.17 18.25
C GLY A 525 -7.47 -11.71 18.50
N GLY A 526 -8.48 -10.84 18.70
CA GLY A 526 -9.85 -11.27 18.98
C GLY A 526 -10.07 -11.82 20.38
N ILE A 527 -9.18 -11.50 21.32
CA ILE A 527 -9.27 -11.89 22.72
C ILE A 527 -10.04 -10.82 23.50
N GLU A 528 -11.07 -11.24 24.23
CA GLU A 528 -11.86 -10.37 25.11
C GLU A 528 -11.18 -10.25 26.49
N THR A 529 -11.49 -9.18 27.22
CA THR A 529 -10.93 -8.91 28.55
C THR A 529 -12.01 -8.82 29.61
N VAL A 530 -11.76 -9.43 30.76
CA VAL A 530 -12.56 -9.26 31.98
C VAL A 530 -11.73 -8.41 32.93
N GLU A 531 -12.33 -7.45 33.63
CA GLU A 531 -11.59 -6.49 34.46
C GLU A 531 -11.99 -6.55 35.93
N SER A 532 -11.01 -6.39 36.82
CA SER A 532 -11.29 -6.13 38.23
C SER A 532 -11.68 -4.65 38.46
N SER A 533 -12.43 -4.39 39.54
CA SER A 533 -12.92 -3.06 39.91
C SER A 533 -11.86 -2.11 40.51
N GLY A 534 -10.56 -2.44 40.37
CA GLY A 534 -9.45 -1.72 41.02
C GLY A 534 -9.17 -2.27 42.42
N CYS A 535 -8.31 -3.27 42.49
CA CYS A 535 -7.91 -3.98 43.71
C CYS A 535 -7.12 -3.05 44.65
N GLN A 536 -7.68 -2.73 45.81
CA GLN A 536 -7.02 -1.95 46.86
C GLN A 536 -6.17 -2.84 47.77
N SER A 537 -6.51 -4.13 47.86
CA SER A 537 -5.83 -5.12 48.68
C SER A 537 -5.40 -6.35 47.86
N ILE A 538 -4.50 -7.16 48.44
CA ILE A 538 -4.11 -8.47 47.87
C ILE A 538 -5.34 -9.39 47.79
N GLN A 539 -6.21 -9.35 48.81
CA GLN A 539 -7.41 -10.18 48.86
C GLN A 539 -8.38 -9.85 47.73
N ASP A 540 -8.54 -8.57 47.38
CA ASP A 540 -9.40 -8.16 46.26
C ASP A 540 -8.94 -8.80 44.94
N ALA A 541 -7.63 -8.91 44.73
CA ALA A 541 -7.06 -9.52 43.53
C ALA A 541 -7.24 -11.04 43.52
N VAL A 542 -7.05 -11.69 44.66
CA VAL A 542 -7.28 -13.13 44.83
C VAL A 542 -8.76 -13.48 44.63
N ASP A 543 -9.67 -12.72 45.23
CA ASP A 543 -11.13 -12.91 45.10
C ASP A 543 -11.58 -12.73 43.66
N TYR A 544 -11.03 -11.73 42.97
CA TYR A 544 -11.27 -11.52 41.55
C TYR A 544 -10.83 -12.71 40.69
N VAL A 545 -9.60 -13.21 40.90
CA VAL A 545 -9.08 -14.40 40.19
C VAL A 545 -9.93 -15.63 40.48
N ALA A 546 -10.34 -15.84 41.74
CA ALA A 546 -11.20 -16.94 42.14
C ALA A 546 -12.57 -16.88 41.45
N SER A 547 -13.17 -15.68 41.35
CA SER A 547 -14.50 -15.48 40.77
C SER A 547 -14.56 -15.65 39.26
N THR A 548 -13.47 -15.30 38.56
CA THR A 548 -13.41 -15.31 37.10
C THR A 548 -12.86 -16.62 36.54
N ASN A 549 -12.00 -17.31 37.30
CA ASN A 549 -11.44 -18.63 36.97
C ASN A 549 -10.86 -18.72 35.54
N LEU A 550 -10.22 -17.65 35.08
CA LEU A 550 -9.53 -17.59 33.79
C LEU A 550 -8.12 -18.21 33.89
N PRO A 551 -7.59 -18.79 32.81
CA PRO A 551 -6.24 -19.36 32.82
C PRO A 551 -5.13 -18.31 32.70
N ILE A 552 -5.46 -17.07 32.34
CA ILE A 552 -4.48 -16.00 32.07
C ILE A 552 -4.94 -14.68 32.67
N TYR A 553 -4.03 -13.99 33.35
CA TYR A 553 -4.23 -12.61 33.82
C TYR A 553 -3.06 -11.69 33.50
N CYS A 554 -3.36 -10.42 33.27
CA CYS A 554 -2.39 -9.34 33.17
C CYS A 554 -2.60 -8.31 34.28
N VAL A 555 -1.57 -8.04 35.06
CA VAL A 555 -1.60 -7.05 36.14
C VAL A 555 -1.30 -5.67 35.57
N CYS A 556 -2.20 -4.72 35.85
CA CYS A 556 -2.17 -3.35 35.33
C CYS A 556 -2.10 -2.35 36.48
N GLY A 557 -1.07 -1.50 36.50
CA GLY A 557 -0.88 -0.45 37.51
C GLY A 557 0.17 0.57 37.06
N SER A 558 0.44 1.57 37.91
CA SER A 558 1.57 2.47 37.71
C SER A 558 2.88 1.83 38.14
N ASP A 559 4.02 2.41 37.73
CA ASP A 559 5.35 1.89 38.09
C ASP A 559 5.57 1.90 39.63
N ASN A 560 4.93 2.83 40.34
CA ASN A 560 4.91 2.84 41.81
C ASN A 560 4.07 1.69 42.39
N ASP A 561 2.92 1.37 41.78
CA ASP A 561 2.06 0.29 42.26
C ASP A 561 2.71 -1.08 42.12
N TYR A 562 3.51 -1.27 41.07
CA TYR A 562 4.26 -2.51 40.88
C TYR A 562 5.31 -2.71 41.98
N SER A 563 5.99 -1.64 42.37
CA SER A 563 7.00 -1.67 43.42
C SER A 563 6.40 -1.94 44.80
N GLU A 564 5.18 -1.45 45.05
CA GLU A 564 4.51 -1.59 46.35
C GLU A 564 3.72 -2.90 46.50
N LEU A 565 2.95 -3.31 45.48
CA LEU A 565 1.89 -4.30 45.64
C LEU A 565 2.03 -5.52 44.71
N ALA A 566 2.70 -5.41 43.56
CA ALA A 566 2.67 -6.48 42.57
C ALA A 566 3.35 -7.77 43.04
N LYS A 567 4.54 -7.70 43.63
CA LYS A 567 5.28 -8.90 44.06
C LYS A 567 4.50 -9.76 45.06
N THR A 568 3.93 -9.12 46.07
CA THR A 568 3.15 -9.79 47.13
C THR A 568 1.84 -10.34 46.57
N THR A 569 1.17 -9.58 45.72
CA THR A 569 -0.07 -10.01 45.03
C THR A 569 0.16 -11.23 44.15
N ILE A 570 1.20 -11.21 43.32
CA ILE A 570 1.55 -12.32 42.42
C ILE A 570 1.87 -13.60 43.20
N LYS A 571 2.67 -13.51 44.27
CA LYS A 571 3.01 -14.67 45.11
C LYS A 571 1.78 -15.31 45.73
N GLU A 572 0.86 -14.51 46.26
CA GLU A 572 -0.35 -15.05 46.90
C GLU A 572 -1.29 -15.68 45.87
N ILE A 573 -1.45 -15.04 44.71
CA ILE A 573 -2.22 -15.62 43.60
C ILE A 573 -1.61 -16.95 43.15
N LYS A 574 -0.30 -17.02 42.89
CA LYS A 574 0.37 -18.25 42.45
C LYS A 574 0.34 -19.38 43.48
N LYS A 575 0.34 -19.04 44.77
CA LYS A 575 0.20 -20.00 45.86
C LYS A 575 -1.18 -20.67 45.85
N GLN A 576 -2.24 -19.92 45.52
CA GLN A 576 -3.61 -20.44 45.48
C GLN A 576 -3.99 -21.03 44.12
N PHE A 577 -3.42 -20.48 43.04
CA PHE A 577 -3.71 -20.83 41.65
C PHE A 577 -2.39 -21.05 40.87
N PRO A 578 -1.70 -22.19 41.06
CA PRO A 578 -0.36 -22.41 40.49
C PRO A 578 -0.34 -22.42 38.95
N GLU A 579 -1.41 -22.91 38.34
CA GLU A 579 -1.54 -23.15 36.89
C GLU A 579 -1.81 -21.89 36.06
N ILE A 580 -2.21 -20.76 36.67
CA ILE A 580 -2.58 -19.57 35.89
C ILE A 580 -1.34 -18.87 35.34
N ASN A 581 -1.40 -18.35 34.12
CA ASN A 581 -0.32 -17.52 33.57
C ASN A 581 -0.52 -16.06 33.97
N LEU A 582 0.52 -15.44 34.56
CA LEU A 582 0.50 -14.05 35.00
C LEU A 582 1.45 -13.20 34.17
N TYR A 583 0.97 -12.06 33.69
CA TYR A 583 1.74 -11.07 32.93
C TYR A 583 1.71 -9.72 33.65
N ILE A 584 2.69 -8.85 33.37
CA ILE A 584 2.73 -7.46 33.88
C ILE A 584 2.66 -6.47 32.71
N ALA A 585 1.83 -5.45 32.82
CA ALA A 585 1.69 -4.42 31.79
C ALA A 585 2.70 -3.26 31.96
N GLY A 586 3.63 -3.13 31.04
CA GLY A 586 4.66 -2.09 31.02
C GLY A 586 6.05 -2.61 31.36
N LYS A 587 7.06 -1.98 30.76
CA LYS A 587 8.47 -2.32 31.00
C LYS A 587 8.89 -1.84 32.39
N GLN A 588 9.59 -2.68 33.14
CA GLN A 588 10.06 -2.35 34.49
C GLN A 588 11.58 -2.17 34.52
N THR A 589 12.11 -1.81 35.69
CA THR A 589 13.56 -1.87 35.93
C THR A 589 13.99 -3.33 35.97
N GLU A 590 15.23 -3.62 35.57
CA GLU A 590 15.76 -4.98 35.50
C GLU A 590 15.65 -5.71 36.85
N GLU A 591 15.95 -5.03 37.95
CA GLU A 591 15.79 -5.55 39.31
C GLU A 591 14.35 -5.94 39.65
N LEU A 592 13.38 -5.12 39.23
CA LEU A 592 11.97 -5.40 39.46
C LEU A 592 11.47 -6.53 38.54
N GLU A 593 11.92 -6.60 37.28
CA GLU A 593 11.57 -7.69 36.37
C GLU A 593 12.04 -9.05 36.91
N ILE A 594 13.27 -9.13 37.43
CA ILE A 594 13.80 -10.35 38.08
C ILE A 594 12.95 -10.73 39.28
N SER A 595 12.71 -9.76 40.18
CA SER A 595 11.94 -9.94 41.42
C SER A 595 10.49 -10.40 41.18
N LEU A 596 9.87 -9.94 40.09
CA LEU A 596 8.52 -10.33 39.68
C LEU A 596 8.50 -11.68 38.96
N SER A 597 9.51 -12.00 38.16
CA SER A 597 9.65 -13.31 37.50
C SER A 597 9.82 -14.42 38.54
N GLU A 598 10.66 -14.21 39.56
CA GLU A 598 10.81 -15.11 40.71
C GLU A 598 9.52 -15.28 41.52
N ALA A 599 8.63 -14.28 41.51
CA ALA A 599 7.31 -14.37 42.14
C ALA A 599 6.32 -15.21 41.32
N GLY A 600 6.61 -15.48 40.04
CA GLY A 600 5.78 -16.30 39.15
C GLY A 600 5.13 -15.53 38.00
N VAL A 601 5.62 -14.32 37.66
CA VAL A 601 5.29 -13.65 36.39
C VAL A 601 5.95 -14.40 35.23
N LYS A 602 5.18 -14.63 34.17
CA LYS A 602 5.64 -15.29 32.95
C LYS A 602 6.36 -14.32 32.02
N GLU A 603 5.76 -13.17 31.73
CA GLU A 603 6.33 -12.17 30.83
C GLU A 603 5.77 -10.75 31.05
N PHE A 604 6.38 -9.76 30.39
CA PHE A 604 6.04 -8.34 30.48
C PHE A 604 5.50 -7.82 29.13
N ILE A 605 4.32 -7.21 29.16
CA ILE A 605 3.63 -6.71 27.96
C ILE A 605 3.79 -5.19 27.89
N HIS A 606 4.58 -4.68 26.93
CA HIS A 606 4.91 -3.27 26.79
C HIS A 606 5.00 -2.81 25.33
N VAL A 607 5.27 -1.52 25.10
CA VAL A 607 5.24 -0.88 23.77
C VAL A 607 6.23 -1.45 22.73
N LYS A 608 7.14 -2.34 23.14
CA LYS A 608 8.09 -3.03 22.24
C LYS A 608 7.84 -4.54 22.17
N THR A 609 6.79 -5.04 22.81
CA THR A 609 6.37 -6.44 22.70
C THR A 609 5.92 -6.70 21.26
N ASN A 610 6.41 -7.80 20.68
CA ASN A 610 5.92 -8.27 19.40
C ASN A 610 4.48 -8.77 19.59
N ALA A 611 3.51 -8.00 19.07
CA ALA A 611 2.09 -8.24 19.22
C ALA A 611 1.66 -9.58 18.62
N VAL A 612 2.19 -9.94 17.44
CA VAL A 612 1.83 -11.22 16.80
C VAL A 612 2.31 -12.40 17.65
N ALA A 613 3.55 -12.36 18.13
CA ALA A 613 4.12 -13.43 18.95
C ALA A 613 3.35 -13.62 20.27
N ILE A 614 3.10 -12.54 21.00
CA ILE A 614 2.36 -12.63 22.28
C ILE A 614 0.91 -13.06 22.06
N LEU A 615 0.26 -12.62 20.98
CA LEU A 615 -1.11 -13.05 20.66
C LEU A 615 -1.17 -14.54 20.32
N ILE A 616 -0.20 -15.07 19.55
CA ILE A 616 -0.09 -16.51 19.28
C ILE A 616 0.04 -17.28 20.60
N GLU A 617 0.93 -16.84 21.49
CA GLU A 617 1.14 -17.49 22.79
C GLU A 617 -0.15 -17.47 23.65
N LEU A 618 -0.80 -16.31 23.74
CA LEU A 618 -2.04 -16.16 24.50
C LEU A 618 -3.15 -17.06 23.94
N LEU A 619 -3.33 -17.09 22.62
CA LEU A 619 -4.33 -17.95 21.97
C LEU A 619 -4.06 -19.43 22.21
N GLN A 620 -2.81 -19.88 22.07
CA GLN A 620 -2.44 -21.27 22.34
C GLN A 620 -2.69 -21.64 23.81
N ALA A 621 -2.34 -20.77 24.75
CA ALA A 621 -2.61 -20.97 26.18
C ALA A 621 -4.10 -20.97 26.52
N LEU A 622 -4.95 -20.37 25.68
CA LEU A 622 -6.42 -20.40 25.77
C LEU A 622 -7.05 -21.59 25.02
N GLY A 623 -6.24 -22.47 24.41
CA GLY A 623 -6.72 -23.62 23.64
C GLY A 623 -7.22 -23.28 22.24
N VAL A 624 -6.88 -22.10 21.72
CA VAL A 624 -7.23 -21.64 20.37
C VAL A 624 -6.08 -22.00 19.42
N ASN A 625 -6.26 -23.09 18.66
CA ASN A 625 -5.24 -23.60 17.71
C ASN A 625 -5.19 -22.85 16.39
#